data_AF-N9NZD1-F1
#
_entry.id   AF-N9NZD1-F1
#
_cell.length_a   1.000
_cell.length_b   1.000
_cell.length_c   1.000
_cell.angle_alpha   90.00
_cell.angle_beta   90.00
_cell.angle_gamma   90.00
#
_symmetry.space_group_name_H-M   'P 1'
#
loop_
_entity.id
_entity.type
_entity.pdbx_description
1 polymer ?
#
loop_
_entity_poly.entity_id
_entity_poly.type
_entity_poly.pdbx_seq_one_letter_code
_entity_poly.pdbx_strand_id
1 'polypeptide(L)'
;MIKDTILKLDSNYIQTTWDKALERRIDDPQGAITLARTLLESTCKHILDELEIDYGNNLDINQLYRVVSKELSLSQSQHTEQVFKQILGGCSAIVEGIGALRNKVGDAHGQGKVNFKPASRHAELAVNLAGTMAGFLFSTWEIKKEKI
;
A
#
# COMPACT_ATOMS: atom_id res chain seq x y z
N MET A 1 12.22 -11.92 -6.19
CA MET A 1 12.74 -10.66 -5.60
C MET A 1 11.70 -9.91 -4.78
N ILE A 2 10.54 -9.50 -5.31
CA ILE A 2 9.46 -8.89 -4.47
C ILE A 2 8.59 -9.96 -3.78
N LYS A 3 8.27 -11.03 -4.52
CA LYS A 3 7.49 -12.16 -3.98
C LYS A 3 8.20 -12.82 -2.79
N ASP A 4 9.53 -12.96 -2.84
CA ASP A 4 10.34 -13.59 -1.79
C ASP A 4 10.43 -12.74 -0.51
N THR A 5 10.51 -11.41 -0.62
CA THR A 5 10.39 -10.52 0.55
C THR A 5 9.01 -10.62 1.16
N ILE A 6 7.96 -10.66 0.32
CA ILE A 6 6.61 -10.80 0.84
C ILE A 6 6.41 -12.18 1.49
N LEU A 7 7.04 -13.24 0.97
CA LEU A 7 7.06 -14.56 1.59
C LEU A 7 7.78 -14.61 2.94
N LYS A 8 8.68 -13.64 3.22
CA LYS A 8 9.35 -13.48 4.53
C LYS A 8 8.55 -12.64 5.53
N LEU A 9 7.44 -12.01 5.13
CA LEU A 9 6.55 -11.37 6.09
C LEU A 9 6.04 -12.44 7.06
N ASP A 10 6.45 -12.36 8.32
CA ASP A 10 5.90 -13.19 9.41
C ASP A 10 4.39 -12.94 9.62
N SER A 11 3.84 -11.90 8.97
CA SER A 11 2.42 -11.68 8.86
C SER A 11 1.79 -12.53 7.74
N ASN A 12 1.42 -13.76 8.09
CA ASN A 12 0.56 -14.64 7.27
C ASN A 12 -0.64 -13.90 6.67
N TYR A 13 -1.16 -12.89 7.38
CA TYR A 13 -2.28 -12.08 6.94
C TYR A 13 -1.97 -11.18 5.73
N ILE A 14 -0.80 -10.53 5.70
CA ILE A 14 -0.40 -9.63 4.59
C ILE A 14 -0.18 -10.46 3.32
N GLN A 15 0.50 -11.60 3.43
CA GLN A 15 0.70 -12.53 2.30
C GLN A 15 -0.64 -13.02 1.74
N THR A 16 -1.49 -13.54 2.62
CA THR A 16 -2.83 -14.05 2.25
C THR A 16 -3.69 -12.95 1.59
N THR A 17 -3.57 -11.70 2.07
CA THR A 17 -4.30 -10.56 1.48
C THR A 17 -3.84 -10.27 0.06
N TRP A 18 -2.53 -10.34 -0.19
CA TRP A 18 -1.99 -10.11 -1.53
C TRP A 18 -2.35 -11.24 -2.51
N ASP A 19 -2.22 -12.51 -2.09
CA ASP A 19 -2.59 -13.64 -2.93
C ASP A 19 -4.08 -13.60 -3.32
N LYS A 20 -4.96 -13.29 -2.36
CA LYS A 20 -6.39 -13.05 -2.65
C LYS A 20 -6.61 -11.89 -3.61
N ALA A 21 -5.83 -10.81 -3.50
CA ALA A 21 -5.94 -9.67 -4.40
C ALA A 21 -5.52 -10.05 -5.83
N LEU A 22 -4.46 -10.86 -5.95
CA LEU A 22 -3.98 -11.40 -7.21
C LEU A 22 -5.02 -12.32 -7.85
N GLU A 23 -5.63 -13.24 -7.11
CA GLU A 23 -6.68 -14.15 -7.62
C GLU A 23 -7.90 -13.39 -8.14
N ARG A 24 -8.35 -12.38 -7.38
CA ARG A 24 -9.58 -11.63 -7.72
C ARG A 24 -9.43 -10.66 -8.89
N ARG A 25 -8.21 -10.35 -9.35
CA ARG A 25 -8.01 -9.27 -10.33
C ARG A 25 -8.76 -9.48 -11.65
N ILE A 26 -9.06 -10.72 -12.02
CA ILE A 26 -9.75 -11.08 -13.25
C ILE A 26 -11.28 -11.05 -13.05
N ASP A 27 -11.78 -11.81 -12.07
CA ASP A 27 -13.22 -12.06 -11.91
C ASP A 27 -13.92 -11.05 -10.98
N ASP A 28 -13.17 -10.41 -10.09
CA ASP A 28 -13.64 -9.37 -9.17
C ASP A 28 -12.63 -8.19 -9.08
N PRO A 29 -12.53 -7.35 -10.14
CA PRO A 29 -11.61 -6.21 -10.16
C PRO A 29 -11.83 -5.21 -9.03
N GLN A 30 -13.09 -5.05 -8.58
CA GLN A 30 -13.45 -4.15 -7.48
C GLN A 30 -12.95 -4.68 -6.14
N GLY A 31 -13.17 -5.96 -5.86
CA GLY A 31 -12.63 -6.61 -4.67
C GLY A 31 -11.10 -6.63 -4.67
N ALA A 32 -10.47 -6.86 -5.83
CA ALA A 32 -9.02 -6.79 -5.96
C ALA A 32 -8.44 -5.40 -5.62
N ILE A 33 -9.07 -4.31 -6.09
CA ILE A 33 -8.68 -2.94 -5.73
C ILE A 33 -8.87 -2.67 -4.23
N THR A 34 -9.95 -3.20 -3.65
CA THR A 34 -10.20 -3.07 -2.21
C THR A 34 -9.10 -3.78 -1.41
N LEU A 35 -8.73 -5.00 -1.81
CA LEU A 35 -7.64 -5.74 -1.20
C LEU A 35 -6.28 -5.08 -1.40
N ALA A 36 -6.03 -4.42 -2.53
CA ALA A 36 -4.81 -3.65 -2.76
C ALA A 36 -4.65 -2.50 -1.74
N ARG A 37 -5.73 -1.78 -1.44
CA ARG A 37 -5.74 -0.77 -0.36
C ARG A 37 -5.54 -1.42 1.00
N THR A 38 -6.27 -2.50 1.30
CA THR A 38 -6.15 -3.23 2.57
C THR A 38 -4.73 -3.75 2.79
N LEU A 39 -4.06 -4.21 1.74
CA LEU A 39 -2.68 -4.66 1.79
C LEU A 39 -1.77 -3.54 2.30
N LEU A 40 -1.81 -2.36 1.66
CA LEU A 40 -1.00 -1.21 2.07
C LEU A 40 -1.32 -0.73 3.49
N GLU A 41 -2.60 -0.69 3.85
CA GLU A 41 -3.03 -0.30 5.19
C GLU A 41 -2.51 -1.25 6.26
N SER A 42 -2.61 -2.55 6.00
CA SER A 42 -2.14 -3.59 6.91
C SER A 42 -0.61 -3.58 7.03
N THR A 43 0.11 -3.39 5.92
CA THR A 43 1.57 -3.24 5.94
C THR A 43 1.99 -2.02 6.74
N CYS A 44 1.35 -0.87 6.54
CA CYS A 44 1.70 0.34 7.28
C CYS A 44 1.43 0.17 8.79
N LYS A 45 0.25 -0.35 9.16
CA LYS A 45 -0.09 -0.62 10.57
C LYS A 45 0.88 -1.59 11.21
N HIS A 46 1.17 -2.70 10.55
CA HIS A 46 2.13 -3.69 11.04
C HIS A 46 3.51 -3.10 11.30
N ILE A 47 4.04 -2.28 10.39
CA ILE A 47 5.33 -1.60 10.58
C ILE A 47 5.27 -0.64 11.79
N LEU A 48 4.18 0.11 11.95
CA LEU A 48 4.04 1.03 13.09
C LEU A 48 3.87 0.30 14.42
N ASP A 49 3.12 -0.81 14.44
CA ASP A 49 2.97 -1.67 15.61
C ASP A 49 4.34 -2.23 16.03
N GLU A 50 5.14 -2.73 15.09
CA GLU A 50 6.50 -3.24 15.34
C GLU A 50 7.49 -2.14 15.78
N LEU A 51 7.24 -0.88 15.42
CA LEU A 51 8.01 0.28 15.87
C LEU A 51 7.48 0.88 17.19
N GLU A 52 6.41 0.30 17.76
CA GLU A 52 5.71 0.80 18.95
C GLU A 52 5.21 2.26 18.80
N ILE A 53 4.80 2.64 17.58
CA ILE A 53 4.32 3.98 17.27
C ILE A 53 2.80 4.00 17.27
N ASP A 54 2.20 4.76 18.19
CA ASP A 54 0.76 4.99 18.20
C ASP A 54 0.33 5.84 17.00
N TYR A 55 -0.60 5.30 16.22
CA TYR A 55 -1.23 5.95 15.08
C TYR A 55 -2.72 6.22 15.31
N GLY A 56 -3.27 5.94 16.50
CA GLY A 56 -4.69 6.06 16.80
C GLY A 56 -5.58 5.16 15.94
N ASN A 57 -6.91 5.31 16.08
CA ASN A 57 -7.87 4.39 15.44
C ASN A 57 -8.40 4.82 14.07
N ASN A 58 -8.15 6.07 13.64
CA ASN A 58 -8.88 6.69 12.52
C ASN A 58 -7.99 7.24 11.39
N LEU A 59 -6.69 6.92 11.36
CA LEU A 59 -5.86 7.38 10.25
C LEU A 59 -6.22 6.66 8.95
N ASP A 60 -6.35 7.44 7.89
CA ASP A 60 -6.47 6.89 6.54
C ASP A 60 -5.12 6.38 6.02
N ILE A 61 -5.15 5.70 4.87
CA ILE A 61 -3.94 5.13 4.28
C ILE A 61 -2.86 6.17 3.96
N ASN A 62 -3.24 7.39 3.58
CA ASN A 62 -2.29 8.44 3.23
C ASN A 62 -1.57 8.95 4.48
N GLN A 63 -2.31 9.10 5.57
CA GLN A 63 -1.79 9.49 6.87
C GLN A 63 -0.88 8.39 7.43
N LEU A 64 -1.31 7.13 7.41
CA LEU A 64 -0.49 5.99 7.83
C LEU A 64 0.82 5.92 7.05
N TYR A 65 0.76 6.01 5.72
CA TYR A 65 1.95 5.98 4.86
C TYR A 65 2.89 7.16 5.14
N ARG A 66 2.36 8.35 5.45
CA ARG A 66 3.18 9.51 5.79
C ARG A 66 3.97 9.29 7.09
N VAL A 67 3.34 8.69 8.10
CA VAL A 67 4.02 8.35 9.36
C VAL A 67 5.08 7.30 9.09
N VAL A 68 4.74 6.17 8.46
CA VAL A 68 5.70 5.12 8.09
C VAL A 68 6.87 5.68 7.28
N SER A 69 6.60 6.52 6.28
CA SER A 69 7.66 7.10 5.44
C SER A 69 8.62 7.97 6.25
N LYS A 70 8.12 8.73 7.22
CA LYS A 70 8.97 9.53 8.11
C LYS A 70 9.84 8.63 8.99
N GLU A 71 9.24 7.59 9.57
CA GLU A 71 9.89 6.68 10.51
C GLU A 71 10.88 5.75 9.81
N LEU A 72 10.68 5.43 8.53
CA LEU A 72 11.64 4.67 7.72
C LEU A 72 12.69 5.56 7.02
N SER A 73 12.72 6.86 7.32
CA SER A 73 13.60 7.82 6.64
C SER A 73 13.39 7.89 5.12
N LEU A 74 12.17 7.64 4.66
CA LEU A 74 11.72 7.69 3.26
C LEU A 74 11.01 9.00 2.91
N SER A 75 10.94 9.98 3.83
CA SER A 75 10.35 11.27 3.53
C SER A 75 11.26 12.08 2.60
N GLN A 76 10.71 12.70 1.57
CA GLN A 76 11.47 13.56 0.65
C GLN A 76 12.29 14.64 1.36
N SER A 77 11.80 15.16 2.50
CA SER A 77 12.50 16.18 3.28
C SER A 77 13.77 15.66 3.97
N GLN A 78 13.96 14.35 4.06
CA GLN A 78 15.11 13.70 4.68
C GLN A 78 16.23 13.38 3.68
N HIS A 79 16.02 13.64 2.38
CA HIS A 79 16.99 13.35 1.31
C HIS A 79 17.53 14.63 0.66
N THR A 80 18.78 14.63 0.27
CA THR A 80 19.39 15.76 -0.48
C THR A 80 19.26 15.56 -1.98
N GLU A 81 19.40 14.31 -2.45
CA GLU A 81 19.38 13.92 -3.85
C GLU A 81 18.01 14.12 -4.51
N GLN A 82 17.98 14.94 -5.56
CA GLN A 82 16.75 15.32 -6.25
C GLN A 82 16.05 14.11 -6.92
N VAL A 83 16.83 13.17 -7.44
CA VAL A 83 16.31 11.95 -8.08
C VAL A 83 15.55 11.09 -7.08
N PHE A 84 16.11 10.90 -5.87
CA PHE A 84 15.44 10.15 -4.81
C PHE A 84 14.16 10.83 -4.34
N LYS A 85 14.18 12.16 -4.21
CA LYS A 85 12.95 12.92 -3.91
C LYS A 85 11.86 12.66 -4.94
N GLN A 86 12.19 12.66 -6.23
CA GLN A 86 11.21 12.43 -7.29
C GLN A 86 10.60 11.03 -7.20
N ILE A 87 11.42 10.00 -6.98
CA ILE A 87 10.95 8.61 -6.82
C ILE A 87 10.02 8.49 -5.61
N LEU A 88 10.43 9.00 -4.45
CA LEU A 88 9.65 8.94 -3.21
C LEU A 88 8.34 9.75 -3.30
N GLY A 89 8.36 10.83 -4.09
CA GLY A 89 7.16 11.58 -4.44
C GLY A 89 6.19 10.75 -5.28
N GLY A 90 6.71 10.02 -6.26
CA GLY A 90 5.94 9.06 -7.06
C GLY A 90 5.31 7.96 -6.20
N CYS A 91 6.06 7.39 -5.26
CA CYS A 91 5.56 6.42 -4.29
C CYS A 91 4.39 6.98 -3.47
N SER A 92 4.51 8.23 -3.00
CA SER A 92 3.45 8.91 -2.25
C SER A 92 2.19 9.10 -3.11
N ALA A 93 2.35 9.52 -4.36
CA ALA A 93 1.24 9.69 -5.30
C ALA A 93 0.55 8.35 -5.65
N ILE A 94 1.31 7.25 -5.73
CA ILE A 94 0.75 5.90 -5.94
C ILE A 94 -0.15 5.49 -4.77
N VAL A 95 0.32 5.67 -3.53
CA VAL A 95 -0.48 5.32 -2.33
C VAL A 95 -1.75 6.16 -2.26
N GLU A 96 -1.64 7.47 -2.50
CA GLU A 96 -2.78 8.38 -2.57
C GLU A 96 -3.77 7.97 -3.67
N GLY A 97 -3.26 7.64 -4.86
CA GLY A 97 -4.06 7.17 -5.97
C GLY A 97 -4.82 5.88 -5.66
N ILE A 98 -4.19 4.91 -5.01
CA ILE A 98 -4.84 3.64 -4.60
C ILE A 98 -5.93 3.91 -3.55
N GLY A 99 -5.65 4.78 -2.56
CA GLY A 99 -6.62 5.19 -1.55
C GLY A 99 -7.87 5.83 -2.17
N ALA A 100 -7.67 6.77 -3.10
CA ALA A 100 -8.74 7.45 -3.81
C ALA A 100 -9.50 6.54 -4.78
N LEU A 101 -8.81 5.62 -5.47
CA LEU A 101 -9.41 4.68 -6.40
C LEU A 101 -10.43 3.79 -5.70
N ARG A 102 -10.11 3.26 -4.51
CA ARG A 102 -11.06 2.47 -3.72
C ARG A 102 -12.30 3.27 -3.38
N ASN A 103 -12.17 4.54 -2.99
CA ASN A 103 -13.34 5.37 -2.66
C ASN A 103 -14.26 5.53 -3.87
N LYS A 104 -13.71 5.83 -5.05
CA LYS A 104 -14.49 5.93 -6.30
C LYS A 104 -15.18 4.62 -6.69
N VAL A 105 -14.55 3.48 -6.43
CA VAL A 105 -15.10 2.15 -6.70
C VAL A 105 -16.16 1.75 -5.65
N GLY A 106 -15.94 2.08 -4.37
CA GLY A 106 -16.86 1.78 -3.26
C GLY A 106 -18.11 2.66 -3.23
N ASP A 107 -18.01 3.90 -3.73
CA ASP A 107 -19.13 4.84 -3.86
C ASP A 107 -20.17 4.41 -4.92
N ALA A 108 -19.97 3.27 -5.59
CA ALA A 108 -20.92 2.68 -6.53
C ALA A 108 -22.30 2.33 -5.90
N HIS A 109 -22.44 2.40 -4.57
CA HIS A 109 -23.75 2.33 -3.90
C HIS A 109 -24.55 3.65 -3.90
N GLY A 110 -23.96 4.78 -4.34
CA GLY A 110 -24.62 6.10 -4.31
C GLY A 110 -24.37 6.99 -5.53
N GLN A 111 -23.69 6.52 -6.58
CA GLN A 111 -23.47 7.33 -7.79
C GLN A 111 -24.69 7.26 -8.73
N GLY A 112 -25.03 8.41 -9.32
CA GLY A 112 -26.06 8.53 -10.36
C GLY A 112 -25.66 7.82 -11.68
N LYS A 113 -26.13 8.33 -12.83
CA LYS A 113 -26.05 7.64 -14.15
C LYS A 113 -24.66 7.16 -14.65
N VAL A 114 -23.54 7.53 -14.04
CA VAL A 114 -22.19 7.13 -14.48
C VAL A 114 -21.50 6.33 -13.37
N ASN A 115 -21.50 5.00 -13.51
CA ASN A 115 -20.77 4.10 -12.62
C ASN A 115 -19.36 3.85 -13.16
N PHE A 116 -18.33 4.25 -12.41
CA PHE A 116 -16.97 3.82 -12.71
C PHE A 116 -16.82 2.33 -12.38
N LYS A 117 -16.77 1.48 -13.41
CA LYS A 117 -16.53 0.05 -13.25
C LYS A 117 -15.06 -0.26 -13.60
N PRO A 118 -14.21 -0.63 -12.62
CA PRO A 118 -12.84 -1.01 -12.91
C PRO A 118 -12.80 -2.26 -13.79
N ALA A 119 -11.86 -2.29 -14.74
CA ALA A 119 -11.58 -3.44 -15.59
C ALA A 119 -10.43 -4.23 -14.98
N SER A 120 -10.27 -5.49 -15.38
CA SER A 120 -9.19 -6.38 -14.89
C SER A 120 -7.80 -5.73 -14.93
N ARG A 121 -7.45 -5.07 -16.05
CA ARG A 121 -6.17 -4.32 -16.18
C ARG A 121 -5.96 -3.21 -15.13
N HIS A 122 -7.04 -2.56 -14.67
CA HIS A 122 -6.95 -1.50 -13.65
C HIS A 122 -6.73 -2.12 -12.28
N ALA A 123 -7.37 -3.24 -11.99
CA ALA A 123 -7.13 -4.01 -10.77
C ALA A 123 -5.74 -4.61 -10.73
N GLU A 124 -5.27 -5.19 -11.84
CA GLU A 124 -3.92 -5.71 -11.97
C GLU A 124 -2.85 -4.65 -11.67
N LEU A 125 -2.99 -3.45 -12.25
CA LEU A 125 -2.09 -2.33 -11.96
C LEU A 125 -2.12 -1.98 -10.46
N ALA A 126 -3.30 -1.81 -9.87
CA ALA A 126 -3.43 -1.44 -8.46
C ALA A 126 -2.82 -2.50 -7.53
N VAL A 127 -3.07 -3.78 -7.77
CA VAL A 127 -2.55 -4.89 -6.96
C VAL A 127 -1.04 -5.01 -7.08
N ASN A 128 -0.47 -4.85 -8.29
CA ASN A 128 0.97 -4.92 -8.49
C ASN A 128 1.70 -3.72 -7.87
N LEU A 129 1.13 -2.51 -7.99
CA LEU A 129 1.66 -1.32 -7.32
C LEU A 129 1.60 -1.47 -5.80
N ALA A 130 0.48 -1.94 -5.25
CA ALA A 130 0.33 -2.19 -3.82
C ALA A 130 1.34 -3.24 -3.32
N GLY A 131 1.49 -4.36 -4.03
CA GLY A 131 2.47 -5.39 -3.67
C GLY A 131 3.91 -4.89 -3.72
N THR A 132 4.26 -4.11 -4.75
CA THR A 132 5.60 -3.52 -4.87
C THR A 132 5.89 -2.56 -3.71
N MET A 133 4.94 -1.68 -3.39
CA MET A 133 5.05 -0.73 -2.28
C MET A 133 5.14 -1.44 -0.93
N ALA A 134 4.29 -2.45 -0.69
CA ALA A 134 4.31 -3.24 0.54
C ALA A 134 5.65 -3.96 0.73
N GLY A 135 6.15 -4.63 -0.30
CA GLY A 135 7.45 -5.29 -0.27
C GLY A 135 8.60 -4.32 -0.05
N PHE A 136 8.58 -3.14 -0.68
CA PHE A 136 9.60 -2.11 -0.49
C PHE A 136 9.61 -1.56 0.95
N LEU A 137 8.44 -1.21 1.49
CA LEU A 137 8.31 -0.71 2.87
C LEU A 137 8.82 -1.73 3.88
N PHE A 138 8.44 -3.00 3.69
CA PHE A 138 8.84 -4.07 4.59
C PHE A 138 10.34 -4.34 4.54
N SER A 139 10.93 -4.50 3.35
CA SER A 139 12.39 -4.63 3.19
C SER A 139 13.15 -3.48 3.85
N THR A 140 12.63 -2.25 3.72
CA THR A 140 13.27 -1.07 4.30
C THR A 140 13.21 -1.13 5.82
N TRP A 141 12.08 -1.55 6.39
CA TRP A 141 11.91 -1.74 7.82
C TRP A 141 12.83 -2.85 8.37
N GLU A 142 12.89 -4.03 7.72
CA GLU A 142 13.78 -5.14 8.14
C GLU A 142 15.24 -4.68 8.21
N ILE A 143 15.74 -4.04 7.14
CA ILE A 143 17.11 -3.51 7.09
C ILE A 143 17.36 -2.48 8.19
N LYS A 144 16.35 -1.69 8.56
CA LYS A 144 16.47 -0.70 9.65
C LYS A 144 16.48 -1.39 11.02
N LYS A 145 15.68 -2.45 11.22
CA LYS A 145 15.65 -3.26 12.43
C LYS A 145 16.97 -3.99 12.68
N GLU A 146 17.58 -4.55 11.63
CA GLU A 146 18.90 -5.21 11.72
C GLU A 146 20.07 -4.28 12.09
N LYS A 147 19.90 -2.96 11.95
CA LYS A 147 20.91 -1.95 12.26
C LYS A 147 20.80 -1.38 13.68
N ILE A 148 19.79 -1.80 14.45
CA ILE A 148 19.58 -1.45 15.86
C ILE A 148 20.06 -2.63 16.70
#